data_AF-A0A1Q2HSS5-F1
#
_entry.id   AF-A0A1Q2HSS5-F1
#
_cell.length_a   1.000
_cell.length_b   1.000
_cell.length_c   1.000
_cell.angle_alpha   90.00
_cell.angle_beta   90.00
_cell.angle_gamma   90.00
#
_symmetry.space_group_name_H-M   'P 1'
#
loop_
_entity.id
_entity.type
_entity.pdbx_description
1 polymer ?
#
loop_
_entity_poly.entity_id
_entity_poly.type
_entity_poly.pdbx_seq_one_letter_code
_entity_poly.pdbx_strand_id
1 'polypeptide(L)'
;MNKNKLYIVSFGCQMNKLDTSLVEAEFTKEGFELTNNQNEADVILMNTCSVREHAEQRVLSRLGYAKHLKRSGRKVVVGVIGCMAQRLGSSLLERDEVDIVCGPGQIPELKAMVLKKLEDRKGGILNVSAHIRKSPSPQNSNMLDEFELENSPNLTEHKNKAFVRVMRGCNNFCSYCIVPFVRGPEISRSPEKILQQIRRLADSGVRQITLLGQTVNSYRHKENGTEYRLHNLLEKTAEIDGIEWISFVTNYPYMDYTAPLFKAVADIDKVCPYLHLPAQSGSERILKAMNRKYSAEDYIRLIDEAREYVPDIAVAGDFIVGFPGETDEDFRDTEKLVERIRYKNIFAFKYSPRPGTSTEKRLEDNVPDKVKRERNIKLLALQESISSEDNKKFEGEVFRVFVEGKSSKGHLNSAENQIHPQLIGRTAGDYIVVFNGPEELAGKFADVSIEKTSALTLFGTLLERRS
;
A
#
# COMPACT_ATOMS: atom_id res chain seq x y z
N MET A 1 -5.34 -25.13 28.54
CA MET A 1 -6.53 -24.55 27.85
C MET A 1 -6.18 -24.41 26.38
N ASN A 2 -7.05 -24.84 25.46
CA ASN A 2 -6.80 -24.62 24.03
C ASN A 2 -6.81 -23.11 23.75
N LYS A 3 -5.77 -22.62 23.08
CA LYS A 3 -5.71 -21.23 22.62
C LYS A 3 -6.75 -21.03 21.51
N ASN A 4 -7.45 -19.90 21.51
CA ASN A 4 -8.33 -19.55 20.41
C ASN A 4 -7.50 -19.33 19.14
N LYS A 5 -7.97 -19.86 18.02
CA LYS A 5 -7.33 -19.70 16.71
C LYS A 5 -7.91 -18.52 15.94
N LEU A 6 -7.05 -17.61 15.49
CA LEU A 6 -7.40 -16.46 14.65
C LEU A 6 -6.98 -16.72 13.20
N TYR A 7 -7.94 -16.66 12.29
CA TYR A 7 -7.72 -16.55 10.85
C TYR A 7 -8.03 -15.12 10.41
N ILE A 8 -7.06 -14.43 9.83
CA ILE A 8 -7.27 -13.12 9.22
C ILE A 8 -6.86 -13.15 7.76
N VAL A 9 -7.67 -12.53 6.91
CA VAL A 9 -7.37 -12.37 5.49
C VAL A 9 -7.51 -10.91 5.09
N SER A 10 -6.56 -10.42 4.31
CA SER A 10 -6.50 -9.03 3.87
C SER A 10 -6.67 -8.93 2.36
N PHE A 11 -7.58 -8.07 1.91
CA PHE A 11 -7.78 -7.72 0.50
C PHE A 11 -7.72 -6.21 0.32
N GLY A 12 -6.71 -5.69 -0.36
CA GLY A 12 -6.63 -4.25 -0.56
C GLY A 12 -5.23 -3.74 -0.85
N CYS A 13 -4.89 -2.65 -0.17
CA CYS A 13 -3.62 -1.94 -0.32
C CYS A 13 -2.67 -2.18 0.87
N GLN A 14 -1.52 -1.52 0.83
CA GLN A 14 -0.49 -1.54 1.87
C GLN A 14 -1.05 -1.13 3.24
N MET A 15 -2.04 -0.23 3.29
CA MET A 15 -2.72 0.13 4.53
C MET A 15 -3.52 -1.02 5.13
N ASN A 16 -4.20 -1.82 4.30
CA ASN A 16 -4.91 -3.01 4.78
C ASN A 16 -3.92 -4.08 5.25
N LYS A 17 -2.76 -4.23 4.59
CA LYS A 17 -1.70 -5.12 5.08
C LYS A 17 -1.19 -4.69 6.46
N LEU A 18 -0.91 -3.39 6.65
CA LEU A 18 -0.51 -2.85 7.95
C LEU A 18 -1.61 -3.01 9.01
N ASP A 19 -2.86 -2.66 8.69
CA ASP A 19 -3.99 -2.86 9.61
C ASP A 19 -4.09 -4.34 10.06
N THR A 20 -3.86 -5.28 9.14
CA THR A 20 -3.84 -6.72 9.44
C THR A 20 -2.68 -7.10 10.36
N SER A 21 -1.45 -6.66 10.08
CA SER A 21 -0.29 -7.00 10.92
C SER A 21 -0.41 -6.45 12.35
N LEU A 22 -0.99 -5.26 12.51
CA LEU A 22 -1.27 -4.68 13.82
C LEU A 22 -2.28 -5.51 14.62
N VAL A 23 -3.36 -5.97 13.96
CA VAL A 23 -4.37 -6.84 14.57
C VAL A 23 -3.76 -8.20 14.95
N GLU A 24 -2.98 -8.81 14.07
CA GLU A 24 -2.28 -10.08 14.37
C GLU A 24 -1.38 -9.95 15.61
N ALA A 25 -0.63 -8.85 15.71
CA ALA A 25 0.23 -8.54 16.84
C ALA A 25 -0.56 -8.42 18.16
N GLU A 26 -1.66 -7.67 18.14
CA GLU A 26 -2.51 -7.48 19.31
C GLU A 26 -3.09 -8.81 19.81
N PHE A 27 -3.65 -9.62 18.90
CA PHE A 27 -4.27 -10.89 19.26
C PHE A 27 -3.24 -11.95 19.70
N THR A 28 -2.04 -11.93 19.13
CA THR A 28 -0.94 -12.80 19.56
C THR A 28 -0.54 -12.50 21.01
N LYS A 29 -0.48 -11.22 21.41
CA LYS A 29 -0.22 -10.82 22.80
C LYS A 29 -1.34 -11.25 23.75
N GLU A 30 -2.58 -11.25 23.29
CA GLU A 30 -3.75 -11.75 24.02
C GLU A 30 -3.79 -13.30 24.07
N GLY A 31 -2.80 -13.98 23.49
CA GLY A 31 -2.64 -15.43 23.58
C GLY A 31 -3.36 -16.24 22.50
N PHE A 32 -3.85 -15.60 21.43
CA PHE A 32 -4.39 -16.30 20.26
C PHE A 32 -3.27 -16.98 19.45
N GLU A 33 -3.65 -18.05 18.76
CA GLU A 33 -2.79 -18.71 17.77
C GLU A 33 -3.23 -18.29 16.36
N LEU A 34 -2.30 -17.78 15.55
CA LEU A 34 -2.60 -17.47 14.14
C LEU A 34 -2.70 -18.76 13.32
N THR A 35 -3.70 -18.86 12.47
CA THR A 35 -3.86 -20.01 11.55
C THR A 35 -4.09 -19.55 10.12
N ASN A 36 -3.53 -20.30 9.17
CA ASN A 36 -3.81 -20.16 7.74
C ASN A 36 -5.00 -21.01 7.28
N ASN A 37 -5.57 -21.81 8.18
CA ASN A 37 -6.72 -22.67 7.89
C ASN A 37 -8.00 -22.08 8.50
N GLN A 38 -8.85 -21.52 7.65
CA GLN A 38 -10.14 -20.95 8.03
C GLN A 38 -11.06 -21.96 8.75
N ASN A 39 -10.89 -23.27 8.52
CA ASN A 39 -11.73 -24.31 9.12
C ASN A 39 -11.45 -24.57 10.60
N GLU A 40 -10.22 -24.27 11.03
CA GLU A 40 -9.80 -24.48 12.41
C GLU A 40 -10.02 -23.24 13.29
N ALA A 41 -10.30 -22.10 12.68
CA ALA A 41 -10.39 -20.81 13.35
C ALA A 41 -11.62 -20.68 14.26
N ASP A 42 -11.42 -20.10 15.43
CA ASP A 42 -12.47 -19.66 16.35
C ASP A 42 -12.90 -18.22 16.03
N VAL A 43 -12.01 -17.44 15.41
CA VAL A 43 -12.25 -16.09 14.93
C VAL A 43 -11.78 -15.96 13.48
N ILE A 44 -12.65 -15.44 12.61
CA ILE A 44 -12.37 -15.16 11.20
C ILE A 44 -12.53 -13.65 10.99
N LEU A 45 -11.43 -12.95 10.69
CA LEU A 45 -11.44 -11.52 10.37
C LEU A 45 -11.14 -11.29 8.88
N MET A 46 -11.98 -10.49 8.22
CA MET A 46 -11.81 -10.12 6.81
C MET A 46 -11.53 -8.63 6.71
N ASN A 47 -10.27 -8.27 6.48
CA ASN A 47 -9.86 -6.88 6.28
C ASN A 47 -9.94 -6.52 4.80
N THR A 48 -10.65 -5.45 4.46
CA THR A 48 -10.96 -5.17 3.06
C THR A 48 -11.01 -3.69 2.68
N CYS A 49 -10.67 -3.43 1.43
CA CYS A 49 -10.68 -2.13 0.79
C CYS A 49 -12.00 -1.85 0.07
N SER A 50 -12.46 -0.60 0.05
CA SER A 50 -13.63 -0.16 -0.74
C SER A 50 -13.26 0.46 -2.09
N VAL A 51 -11.97 0.48 -2.43
CA VAL A 51 -11.46 1.17 -3.63
C VAL A 51 -11.45 0.24 -4.85
N ARG A 52 -11.34 -1.08 -4.64
CA ARG A 52 -11.26 -2.09 -5.72
C ARG A 52 -12.42 -3.07 -5.62
N GLU A 53 -13.23 -3.17 -6.68
CA GLU A 53 -14.42 -4.03 -6.74
C GLU A 53 -14.11 -5.50 -6.43
N HIS A 54 -13.05 -6.02 -7.03
CA HIS A 54 -12.62 -7.40 -6.84
C HIS A 54 -12.24 -7.71 -5.38
N ALA A 55 -11.82 -6.71 -4.59
CA ALA A 55 -11.55 -6.92 -3.17
C ALA A 55 -12.86 -7.17 -2.40
N GLU A 56 -13.93 -6.42 -2.69
CA GLU A 56 -15.24 -6.63 -2.07
C GLU A 56 -15.87 -7.96 -2.48
N GLN A 57 -15.81 -8.33 -3.76
CA GLN A 57 -16.32 -9.62 -4.26
C GLN A 57 -15.64 -10.82 -3.57
N ARG A 58 -14.33 -10.73 -3.31
CA ARG A 58 -13.57 -11.76 -2.58
C ARG A 58 -14.05 -11.91 -1.14
N VAL A 59 -14.34 -10.81 -0.44
CA VAL A 59 -14.92 -10.86 0.91
C VAL A 59 -16.30 -11.50 0.90
N LEU A 60 -17.17 -11.08 -0.04
CA LEU A 60 -18.52 -11.66 -0.15
C LEU A 60 -18.47 -13.18 -0.36
N SER A 61 -17.54 -13.66 -1.20
CA SER A 61 -17.32 -15.08 -1.43
C SER A 61 -16.87 -15.80 -0.15
N ARG A 62 -15.97 -15.20 0.63
CA ARG A 62 -15.47 -15.74 1.91
C ARG A 62 -16.52 -15.73 3.01
N LEU A 63 -17.41 -14.73 3.04
CA LEU A 63 -18.56 -14.70 3.95
C LEU A 63 -19.52 -15.85 3.67
N GLY A 64 -19.76 -16.17 2.39
CA GLY A 64 -20.52 -17.36 2.01
C GLY A 64 -19.92 -18.65 2.61
N TYR A 65 -18.59 -18.80 2.57
CA TYR A 65 -17.92 -19.93 3.22
C TYR A 65 -18.08 -19.92 4.75
N ALA A 66 -17.92 -18.77 5.39
CA ALA A 66 -18.12 -18.63 6.83
C ALA A 66 -19.56 -18.96 7.26
N LYS A 67 -20.55 -18.66 6.42
CA LYS A 67 -21.96 -19.06 6.61
C LYS A 67 -22.11 -20.58 6.65
N HIS A 68 -21.44 -21.30 5.76
CA HIS A 68 -21.45 -22.77 5.77
C HIS A 68 -20.82 -23.34 7.05
N LEU A 69 -19.72 -22.75 7.54
CA LEU A 69 -19.11 -23.13 8.82
C LEU A 69 -20.06 -22.93 9.99
N LYS A 70 -20.75 -21.78 10.08
CA LYS A 70 -21.74 -21.57 11.15
C LYS A 70 -22.90 -22.57 11.06
N ARG A 71 -23.38 -22.87 9.85
CA ARG A 71 -24.46 -23.86 9.62
C ARG A 71 -24.07 -25.29 9.97
N SER A 72 -22.79 -25.65 9.95
CA SER A 72 -22.33 -26.97 10.42
C SER A 72 -22.25 -27.09 11.95
N GLY A 73 -22.65 -26.05 12.69
CA GLY A 73 -22.63 -26.03 14.16
C GLY A 73 -21.32 -25.54 14.77
N ARG A 74 -20.33 -25.11 13.96
CA ARG A 74 -19.09 -24.50 14.48
C ARG A 74 -19.39 -23.14 15.12
N LYS A 75 -18.90 -22.96 16.35
CA LYS A 75 -19.04 -21.71 17.12
C LYS A 75 -17.95 -20.68 16.76
N VAL A 76 -17.96 -20.21 15.52
CA VAL A 76 -16.98 -19.24 15.00
C VAL A 76 -17.49 -17.80 15.07
N VAL A 77 -16.62 -16.85 15.44
CA VAL A 77 -16.87 -15.40 15.35
C VAL A 77 -16.36 -14.88 14.01
N VAL A 78 -17.16 -14.10 13.30
CA VAL A 78 -16.83 -13.57 11.97
C VAL A 78 -16.90 -12.05 12.00
N GLY A 79 -15.79 -11.39 11.68
CA GLY A 79 -15.69 -9.94 11.61
C GLY A 79 -15.31 -9.45 10.22
N VAL A 80 -15.92 -8.33 9.78
CA VAL A 80 -15.49 -7.58 8.60
C VAL A 80 -14.89 -6.25 9.08
N ILE A 81 -13.65 -5.98 8.69
CA ILE A 81 -12.91 -4.78 9.11
C ILE A 81 -12.40 -3.96 7.92
N GLY A 82 -12.06 -2.71 8.17
CA GLY A 82 -11.43 -1.82 7.18
C GLY A 82 -12.42 -0.93 6.43
N CYS A 83 -12.03 -0.49 5.23
CA CYS A 83 -12.79 0.52 4.49
C CYS A 83 -14.19 0.04 4.08
N MET A 84 -14.34 -1.24 3.71
CA MET A 84 -15.64 -1.79 3.32
C MET A 84 -16.60 -1.81 4.51
N ALA A 85 -16.09 -2.16 5.69
CA ALA A 85 -16.83 -2.12 6.95
C ALA A 85 -17.34 -0.71 7.25
N GLN A 86 -16.48 0.30 7.11
CA GLN A 86 -16.88 1.71 7.31
C GLN A 86 -17.92 2.20 6.29
N ARG A 87 -17.87 1.71 5.04
CA ARG A 87 -18.79 2.12 3.97
C ARG A 87 -20.15 1.45 4.09
N LEU A 88 -20.17 0.14 4.29
CA LEU A 88 -21.40 -0.66 4.32
C LEU A 88 -22.06 -0.67 5.69
N GLY A 89 -21.29 -0.53 6.77
CA GLY A 89 -21.79 -0.37 8.13
C GLY A 89 -22.80 -1.46 8.52
N SER A 90 -23.99 -1.03 8.95
CA SER A 90 -25.06 -1.91 9.42
C SER A 90 -25.55 -2.92 8.37
N SER A 91 -25.47 -2.61 7.07
CA SER A 91 -25.90 -3.55 6.01
C SER A 91 -25.09 -4.85 5.98
N LEU A 92 -23.87 -4.85 6.54
CA LEU A 92 -23.09 -6.08 6.72
C LEU A 92 -23.63 -6.95 7.86
N LEU A 93 -24.23 -6.35 8.89
CA LEU A 93 -24.83 -7.07 10.02
C LEU A 93 -26.20 -7.66 9.69
N GLU A 94 -26.83 -7.27 8.58
CA GLU A 94 -28.02 -7.94 8.04
C GLU A 94 -27.71 -9.37 7.57
N ARG A 95 -26.43 -9.71 7.41
CA ARG A 95 -25.98 -11.06 7.10
C ARG A 95 -25.77 -11.83 8.39
N ASP A 96 -26.57 -12.87 8.61
CA ASP A 96 -26.50 -13.74 9.81
C ASP A 96 -25.09 -14.27 10.11
N GLU A 97 -24.26 -14.46 9.07
CA GLU A 97 -22.90 -14.93 9.23
C GLU A 97 -21.94 -13.90 9.85
N VAL A 98 -22.25 -12.60 9.87
CA VAL A 98 -21.36 -11.53 10.35
C VAL A 98 -21.71 -11.13 11.78
N ASP A 99 -20.73 -11.19 12.69
CA ASP A 99 -20.89 -10.82 14.11
C ASP A 99 -20.35 -9.43 14.44
N ILE A 100 -19.31 -8.99 13.72
CA ILE A 100 -18.58 -7.75 14.00
C ILE A 100 -18.35 -6.97 12.70
N VAL A 101 -18.60 -5.67 12.73
CA VAL A 101 -18.24 -4.72 11.67
C VAL A 101 -17.43 -3.59 12.29
N CYS A 102 -16.16 -3.46 11.89
CA CYS A 102 -15.22 -2.51 12.49
C CYS A 102 -14.54 -1.59 11.45
N GLY A 103 -14.73 -0.28 11.59
CA GLY A 103 -14.10 0.72 10.74
C GLY A 103 -12.58 0.83 10.98
N PRO A 104 -11.82 1.40 10.03
CA PRO A 104 -10.37 1.48 10.14
C PRO A 104 -9.89 2.36 11.30
N GLY A 105 -10.70 3.34 11.73
CA GLY A 105 -10.38 4.19 12.88
C GLY A 105 -10.77 3.57 14.24
N GLN A 106 -11.43 2.41 14.22
CA GLN A 106 -11.98 1.73 15.40
C GLN A 106 -11.21 0.42 15.70
N ILE A 107 -10.15 0.13 14.93
CA ILE A 107 -9.32 -1.06 15.10
C ILE A 107 -8.81 -1.25 16.54
N PRO A 108 -8.40 -0.20 17.30
CA PRO A 108 -7.98 -0.37 18.70
C PRO A 108 -9.03 -0.99 19.62
N GLU A 109 -10.31 -0.94 19.24
CA GLU A 109 -11.40 -1.52 20.04
C GLU A 109 -11.76 -2.95 19.58
N LEU A 110 -11.19 -3.43 18.46
CA LEU A 110 -11.56 -4.70 17.82
C LEU A 110 -11.37 -5.90 18.74
N LYS A 111 -10.26 -5.93 19.50
CA LYS A 111 -9.98 -7.00 20.46
C LYS A 111 -11.11 -7.16 21.47
N ALA A 112 -11.54 -6.06 22.09
CA ALA A 112 -12.62 -6.08 23.07
C ALA A 112 -13.94 -6.60 22.47
N MET A 113 -14.24 -6.23 21.22
CA MET A 113 -15.43 -6.74 20.51
C MET A 113 -15.34 -8.25 20.27
N VAL A 114 -14.17 -8.76 19.86
CA VAL A 114 -13.97 -10.18 19.61
C VAL A 114 -14.06 -10.98 20.89
N LEU A 115 -13.42 -10.53 21.98
CA LEU A 115 -13.50 -11.21 23.28
C LEU A 115 -14.94 -11.26 23.80
N LYS A 116 -15.67 -10.14 23.72
CA LYS A 116 -17.09 -10.10 24.05
C LYS A 116 -17.89 -11.10 23.22
N LYS A 117 -17.59 -11.19 21.92
CA LYS A 117 -18.25 -12.15 21.03
C LYS A 117 -17.89 -13.59 21.35
N LEU A 118 -16.67 -13.86 21.77
CA LEU A 118 -16.21 -15.18 22.22
C LEU A 118 -16.90 -15.65 23.50
N GLU A 119 -17.42 -14.73 24.32
CA GLU A 119 -18.22 -15.02 25.51
C GLU A 119 -19.73 -15.09 25.21
N ASP A 120 -20.28 -14.05 24.56
CA ASP A 120 -21.70 -13.95 24.20
C ASP A 120 -21.88 -13.75 22.68
N ARG A 121 -22.47 -14.76 22.03
CA ARG A 121 -22.71 -14.77 20.59
C ARG A 121 -23.95 -13.97 20.16
N LYS A 122 -24.73 -13.40 21.08
CA LYS A 122 -25.99 -12.70 20.74
C LYS A 122 -25.77 -11.34 20.05
N GLY A 123 -26.62 -11.02 19.07
CA GLY A 123 -26.65 -9.74 18.34
C GLY A 123 -25.46 -9.53 17.39
N GLY A 124 -25.35 -8.35 16.77
CA GLY A 124 -24.16 -7.92 16.03
C GLY A 124 -23.47 -6.76 16.76
N ILE A 125 -22.17 -6.57 16.57
CA ILE A 125 -21.44 -5.39 17.05
C ILE A 125 -21.05 -4.54 15.84
N LEU A 126 -21.55 -3.30 15.80
CA LEU A 126 -21.17 -2.29 14.82
C LEU A 126 -20.30 -1.23 15.52
N ASN A 127 -19.06 -1.06 15.07
CA ASN A 127 -18.25 0.09 15.44
C ASN A 127 -17.62 0.71 14.19
N VAL A 128 -18.25 1.76 13.69
CA VAL A 128 -17.79 2.55 12.55
C VAL A 128 -17.98 4.01 12.89
N SER A 129 -17.17 4.90 12.33
CA SER A 129 -17.34 6.32 12.58
C SER A 129 -18.64 6.83 11.94
N ALA A 130 -19.60 7.26 12.76
CA ALA A 130 -20.83 7.93 12.30
C ALA A 130 -20.54 9.33 11.71
N HIS A 131 -19.39 9.92 12.05
CA HIS A 131 -18.98 11.27 11.66
C HIS A 131 -17.60 11.28 11.02
N ILE A 132 -17.37 10.38 10.05
CA ILE A 132 -16.06 10.16 9.42
C ILE A 132 -15.41 11.43 8.84
N ARG A 133 -16.19 12.45 8.48
CA ARG A 133 -15.68 13.72 7.94
C ARG A 133 -15.24 14.73 9.00
N LYS A 134 -15.59 14.53 10.27
CA LYS A 134 -15.10 15.38 11.36
C LYS A 134 -13.71 14.91 11.75
N SER A 135 -12.83 15.84 12.08
CA SER A 135 -11.55 15.48 12.69
C SER A 135 -11.83 14.67 13.97
N PRO A 136 -11.14 13.54 14.18
CA PRO A 136 -11.24 12.78 15.41
C PRO A 136 -10.79 13.65 16.58
N SER A 137 -11.31 13.33 17.77
CA SER A 137 -10.84 13.96 18.99
C SER A 137 -9.35 13.66 19.20
N PRO A 138 -8.60 14.54 19.90
CA PRO A 138 -7.21 14.26 20.26
C PRO A 138 -7.06 12.91 20.98
N GLN A 139 -8.02 12.53 21.82
CA GLN A 139 -8.04 11.24 22.51
C GLN A 139 -8.09 10.06 21.53
N ASN A 140 -8.95 10.12 20.52
CA ASN A 140 -9.07 9.04 19.52
C ASN A 140 -7.81 8.94 18.65
N SER A 141 -7.22 10.09 18.29
CA SER A 141 -5.95 10.11 17.54
C SER A 141 -4.80 9.51 18.35
N ASN A 142 -4.71 9.87 19.63
CA ASN A 142 -3.70 9.32 20.54
C ASN A 142 -3.88 7.81 20.76
N MET A 143 -5.12 7.34 20.94
CA MET A 143 -5.41 5.91 21.08
C MET A 143 -4.93 5.11 19.86
N LEU A 144 -5.11 5.63 18.64
CA LEU A 144 -4.60 5.01 17.43
C LEU A 144 -3.07 5.02 17.38
N ASP A 145 -2.44 6.11 17.80
CA ASP A 145 -0.97 6.23 17.81
C ASP A 145 -0.32 5.31 18.86
N GLU A 146 -0.91 5.20 20.04
CA GLU A 146 -0.51 4.26 21.10
C GLU A 146 -0.72 2.81 20.65
N PHE A 147 -1.89 2.50 20.09
CA PHE A 147 -2.17 1.18 19.53
C PHE A 147 -1.13 0.76 18.48
N GLU A 148 -0.81 1.66 17.53
CA GLU A 148 0.21 1.37 16.52
C GLU A 148 1.59 1.20 17.17
N LEU A 149 1.98 2.08 18.10
CA LEU A 149 3.29 2.01 18.77
C LEU A 149 3.47 0.72 19.59
N GLU A 150 2.41 0.26 20.24
CA GLU A 150 2.42 -0.98 21.02
C GLU A 150 2.43 -2.20 20.11
N ASN A 151 1.63 -2.19 19.04
CA ASN A 151 1.36 -3.35 18.18
C ASN A 151 2.12 -3.30 16.85
N SER A 152 3.26 -2.62 16.78
CA SER A 152 4.15 -2.62 15.60
C SER A 152 5.29 -3.62 15.73
N PRO A 153 5.06 -4.93 15.55
CA PRO A 153 6.15 -5.88 15.41
C PRO A 153 6.70 -5.90 13.97
N ASN A 154 7.84 -6.56 13.81
CA ASN A 154 8.47 -6.94 12.54
C ASN A 154 7.64 -8.05 11.83
N LEU A 155 6.39 -7.74 11.47
CA LEU A 155 5.43 -8.70 10.87
C LEU A 155 4.96 -8.24 9.48
N THR A 156 5.87 -7.88 8.58
CA THR A 156 5.49 -7.94 7.17
C THR A 156 5.69 -9.37 6.64
N GLU A 157 5.08 -9.68 5.49
CA GLU A 157 5.33 -10.93 4.76
C GLU A 157 6.83 -11.15 4.48
N HIS A 158 7.65 -10.08 4.56
CA HIS A 158 9.08 -10.08 4.32
C HIS A 158 9.85 -9.81 5.60
N LYS A 159 10.83 -10.66 5.92
CA LYS A 159 11.70 -10.47 7.08
C LYS A 159 12.40 -9.11 7.01
N ASN A 160 12.49 -8.42 8.16
CA ASN A 160 13.25 -7.17 8.33
C ASN A 160 12.78 -5.98 7.47
N LYS A 161 11.53 -6.01 7.01
CA LYS A 161 10.87 -4.90 6.33
C LYS A 161 9.62 -4.50 7.10
N ALA A 162 9.32 -3.21 7.16
CA ALA A 162 8.13 -2.72 7.87
C ALA A 162 7.43 -1.57 7.15
N PHE A 163 6.11 -1.52 7.31
CA PHE A 163 5.30 -0.36 6.97
C PHE A 163 5.11 0.51 8.20
N VAL A 164 5.28 1.83 8.05
CA VAL A 164 5.06 2.80 9.13
C VAL A 164 4.10 3.86 8.62
N ARG A 165 2.88 3.89 9.17
CA ARG A 165 1.90 4.92 8.80
C ARG A 165 2.36 6.25 9.37
N VAL A 166 2.50 7.29 8.57
CA VAL A 166 2.86 8.63 9.10
C VAL A 166 1.66 9.57 9.18
N MET A 167 0.59 9.23 8.46
CA MET A 167 -0.62 10.02 8.41
C MET A 167 -1.84 9.17 8.03
N ARG A 168 -3.03 9.73 8.26
CA ARG A 168 -4.33 9.10 8.02
C ARG A 168 -5.24 10.04 7.22
N GLY A 169 -6.16 9.47 6.44
CA GLY A 169 -7.20 10.23 5.74
C GLY A 169 -6.66 11.03 4.55
N CYS A 170 -7.55 11.74 3.84
CA CYS A 170 -7.19 12.50 2.64
C CYS A 170 -8.16 13.65 2.39
N ASN A 171 -7.62 14.83 2.07
CA ASN A 171 -8.40 16.05 1.81
C ASN A 171 -8.55 16.41 0.31
N ASN A 172 -8.07 15.58 -0.62
CA ASN A 172 -8.08 15.94 -2.05
C ASN A 172 -9.44 15.82 -2.75
N PHE A 173 -10.35 14.98 -2.23
CA PHE A 173 -11.69 14.78 -2.80
C PHE A 173 -11.71 14.56 -4.33
N CYS A 174 -10.77 13.76 -4.86
CA CYS A 174 -10.83 13.36 -6.27
C CYS A 174 -12.18 12.71 -6.57
N SER A 175 -12.81 13.06 -7.69
CA SER A 175 -14.24 12.79 -7.92
C SER A 175 -14.59 11.30 -7.92
N TYR A 176 -13.64 10.44 -8.28
CA TYR A 176 -13.75 8.98 -8.31
C TYR A 176 -13.33 8.28 -7.01
N CYS A 177 -12.83 9.02 -6.01
CA CYS A 177 -12.18 8.44 -4.85
C CYS A 177 -13.13 8.38 -3.64
N ILE A 178 -13.27 7.19 -3.04
CA ILE A 178 -14.11 6.98 -1.85
C ILE A 178 -13.35 7.27 -0.54
N VAL A 179 -12.01 7.36 -0.58
CA VAL A 179 -11.13 7.41 0.61
C VAL A 179 -11.54 8.48 1.64
N PRO A 180 -11.85 9.74 1.26
CA PRO A 180 -12.27 10.75 2.24
C PRO A 180 -13.51 10.37 3.05
N PHE A 181 -14.35 9.48 2.51
CA PHE A 181 -15.60 9.02 3.13
C PHE A 181 -15.45 7.74 3.96
N VAL A 182 -14.29 7.08 3.92
CA VAL A 182 -14.04 5.82 4.65
C VAL A 182 -12.80 5.86 5.54
N ARG A 183 -11.93 6.86 5.37
CA ARG A 183 -10.72 7.08 6.20
C ARG A 183 -10.71 8.46 6.88
N GLY A 184 -11.62 9.36 6.48
CA GLY A 184 -11.78 10.67 7.09
C GLY A 184 -10.79 11.74 6.62
N PRO A 185 -10.72 12.89 7.33
CA PRO A 185 -9.85 13.99 6.96
C PRO A 185 -8.38 13.65 7.18
N GLU A 186 -7.52 14.41 6.51
CA GLU A 186 -6.07 14.26 6.64
C GLU A 186 -5.55 14.64 8.03
N ILE A 187 -4.76 13.74 8.63
CA ILE A 187 -4.20 13.90 9.98
C ILE A 187 -2.80 13.30 9.99
N SER A 188 -1.80 14.14 10.23
CA SER A 188 -0.41 13.73 10.45
C SER A 188 -0.22 13.25 11.88
N ARG A 189 0.48 12.12 12.06
CA ARG A 189 0.89 11.63 13.38
C ARG A 189 2.00 12.51 13.95
N SER A 190 2.23 12.41 15.26
CA SER A 190 3.38 13.07 15.89
C SER A 190 4.71 12.50 15.35
N PRO A 191 5.68 13.34 14.95
CA PRO A 191 7.01 12.89 14.56
C PRO A 191 7.68 12.06 15.65
N GLU A 192 7.52 12.44 16.93
CA GLU A 192 8.12 11.71 18.05
C GLU A 192 7.60 10.27 18.13
N LYS A 193 6.28 10.08 18.04
CA LYS A 193 5.66 8.75 18.06
C LYS A 193 6.07 7.91 16.85
N ILE A 194 6.17 8.51 15.66
CA ILE A 194 6.66 7.84 14.45
C ILE A 194 8.12 7.38 14.66
N LEU A 195 9.00 8.28 15.11
CA LEU A 195 10.42 7.97 15.30
C LEU A 195 10.61 6.92 16.42
N GLN A 196 9.81 6.98 17.48
CA GLN A 196 9.82 5.96 18.53
C GLN A 196 9.41 4.58 18.00
N GLN A 197 8.39 4.51 17.15
CA GLN A 197 7.97 3.27 16.48
C GLN A 197 9.08 2.74 15.56
N ILE A 198 9.74 3.60 14.79
CA ILE A 198 10.82 3.20 13.88
C ILE A 198 12.03 2.67 14.66
N ARG A 199 12.41 3.30 15.79
CA ARG A 199 13.50 2.80 16.66
C ARG A 199 13.20 1.39 17.17
N ARG A 200 11.98 1.14 17.67
CA ARG A 200 11.55 -0.21 18.11
C ARG A 200 11.62 -1.23 16.97
N LEU A 201 11.24 -0.83 15.76
CA LEU A 201 11.35 -1.69 14.58
C LEU A 201 12.82 -1.99 14.25
N ALA A 202 13.69 -0.98 14.29
CA ALA A 202 15.13 -1.15 14.08
C ALA A 202 15.76 -2.09 15.11
N ASP A 203 15.42 -1.94 16.39
CA ASP A 203 15.86 -2.81 17.50
C ASP A 203 15.42 -4.28 17.29
N SER A 204 14.27 -4.48 16.63
CA SER A 204 13.76 -5.81 16.25
C SER A 204 14.36 -6.38 14.95
N GLY A 205 15.36 -5.71 14.38
CA GLY A 205 16.10 -6.15 13.19
C GLY A 205 15.55 -5.64 11.86
N VAL A 206 14.54 -4.76 11.85
CA VAL A 206 14.07 -4.12 10.61
C VAL A 206 15.19 -3.28 10.01
N ARG A 207 15.41 -3.45 8.70
CA ARG A 207 16.42 -2.73 7.92
C ARG A 207 15.80 -1.78 6.90
N GLN A 208 14.64 -2.14 6.36
CA GLN A 208 13.91 -1.33 5.38
C GLN A 208 12.56 -0.89 5.95
N ILE A 209 12.26 0.39 5.84
CA ILE A 209 10.93 0.92 6.15
C ILE A 209 10.29 1.58 4.93
N THR A 210 8.96 1.50 4.88
CA THR A 210 8.16 2.28 3.94
C THR A 210 7.17 3.13 4.72
N LEU A 211 7.33 4.45 4.64
CA LEU A 211 6.40 5.42 5.20
C LEU A 211 5.12 5.43 4.36
N LEU A 212 3.99 5.23 5.03
CA LEU A 212 2.68 5.12 4.41
C LEU A 212 1.79 6.31 4.77
N GLY A 213 1.09 6.83 3.76
CA GLY A 213 -0.01 7.78 3.89
C GLY A 213 -0.99 7.61 2.72
N GLN A 214 -2.11 8.32 2.74
CA GLN A 214 -2.93 8.47 1.52
C GLN A 214 -2.34 9.54 0.58
N THR A 215 -1.57 10.48 1.14
CA THR A 215 -0.92 11.61 0.47
C THR A 215 0.38 11.92 1.20
N VAL A 216 1.32 10.97 1.24
CA VAL A 216 2.45 10.99 2.19
C VAL A 216 3.28 12.29 2.16
N ASN A 217 3.40 12.91 0.99
CA ASN A 217 4.10 14.17 0.80
C ASN A 217 3.41 15.38 1.43
N SER A 218 2.12 15.31 1.78
CA SER A 218 1.41 16.37 2.52
C SER A 218 1.59 16.28 4.03
N TYR A 219 2.43 15.35 4.53
CA TYR A 219 2.75 15.25 5.94
C TYR A 219 3.18 16.61 6.50
N ARG A 220 2.40 17.07 7.48
CA ARG A 220 2.53 18.37 8.14
C ARG A 220 2.07 18.23 9.57
N HIS A 221 2.99 18.45 10.51
CA HIS A 221 2.69 18.40 11.94
C HIS A 221 3.26 19.65 12.62
N LYS A 222 2.51 20.26 13.53
CA LYS A 222 2.98 21.41 14.32
C LYS A 222 2.95 21.04 15.80
N GLU A 223 4.10 21.13 16.45
CA GLU A 223 4.25 20.85 17.87
C GLU A 223 5.28 21.82 18.46
N ASN A 224 4.96 22.42 19.63
CA ASN A 224 5.84 23.36 20.33
C ASN A 224 6.37 24.54 19.47
N GLY A 225 5.57 25.01 18.51
CA GLY A 225 5.95 26.09 17.59
C GLY A 225 6.83 25.66 16.41
N THR A 226 7.29 24.41 16.37
CA THR A 226 8.03 23.82 15.24
C THR A 226 7.06 23.16 14.27
N GLU A 227 7.25 23.42 12.97
CA GLU A 227 6.53 22.74 11.91
C GLU A 227 7.42 21.65 11.29
N TYR A 228 6.93 20.43 11.28
CA TYR A 228 7.54 19.27 10.65
C TYR A 228 6.87 18.98 9.31
N ARG A 229 7.68 18.75 8.28
CA ARG A 229 7.30 18.25 6.96
C ARG A 229 7.88 16.87 6.71
N LEU A 230 7.52 16.25 5.58
CA LEU A 230 8.04 14.94 5.22
C LEU A 230 9.58 14.90 5.18
N HIS A 231 10.23 15.91 4.60
CA HIS A 231 11.71 15.95 4.54
C HIS A 231 12.34 15.92 5.94
N ASN A 232 11.81 16.65 6.92
CA ASN A 232 12.30 16.60 8.31
C ASN A 232 12.13 15.22 8.93
N LEU A 233 11.04 14.52 8.58
CA LEU A 233 10.83 13.16 9.04
C LEU A 233 11.82 12.19 8.40
N LEU A 234 12.14 12.34 7.11
CA LEU A 234 13.16 11.55 6.42
C LEU A 234 14.54 11.75 7.03
N GLU A 235 14.96 13.00 7.25
CA GLU A 235 16.22 13.37 7.92
C GLU A 235 16.34 12.67 9.28
N LYS A 236 15.37 12.86 10.16
CA LYS A 236 15.37 12.25 11.50
C LYS A 236 15.27 10.74 11.49
N THR A 237 14.64 10.17 10.48
CA THR A 237 14.54 8.72 10.33
C THR A 237 15.85 8.12 9.86
N ALA A 238 16.60 8.83 9.02
CA ALA A 238 17.91 8.40 8.54
C ALA A 238 18.96 8.37 9.67
N GLU A 239 18.80 9.20 10.70
CA GLU A 239 19.62 9.19 11.92
C GLU A 239 19.42 7.91 12.79
N ILE A 240 18.39 7.09 12.53
CA ILE A 240 18.14 5.89 13.32
C ILE A 240 19.08 4.77 12.87
N ASP A 241 19.89 4.29 13.82
CA ASP A 241 20.78 3.15 13.63
C ASP A 241 20.01 1.87 13.30
N GLY A 242 20.59 1.04 12.43
CA GLY A 242 19.98 -0.20 11.98
C GLY A 242 18.98 -0.06 10.83
N ILE A 243 18.40 1.12 10.59
CA ILE A 243 17.64 1.41 9.37
C ILE A 243 18.62 1.73 8.24
N GLU A 244 18.46 1.07 7.10
CA GLU A 244 19.33 1.18 5.94
C GLU A 244 18.60 1.80 4.73
N TRP A 245 17.32 1.47 4.53
CA TRP A 245 16.51 2.05 3.45
C TRP A 245 15.17 2.59 3.94
N ILE A 246 14.85 3.79 3.48
CA ILE A 246 13.64 4.54 3.77
C ILE A 246 12.96 4.84 2.45
N SER A 247 11.75 4.33 2.28
CA SER A 247 10.90 4.63 1.13
C SER A 247 9.61 5.29 1.61
N PHE A 248 8.91 5.99 0.71
CA PHE A 248 7.60 6.53 0.98
C PHE A 248 6.75 6.41 -0.28
N VAL A 249 5.46 6.12 -0.12
CA VAL A 249 4.57 5.86 -1.26
C VAL A 249 3.23 6.54 -1.10
N THR A 250 2.55 6.73 -2.24
CA THR A 250 1.23 7.38 -2.35
C THR A 250 1.37 8.90 -2.21
N ASN A 251 2.13 9.48 -3.13
CA ASN A 251 2.28 10.93 -3.21
C ASN A 251 1.17 11.55 -4.07
N TYR A 252 0.84 12.81 -3.80
CA TYR A 252 -0.07 13.60 -4.60
C TYR A 252 0.71 14.63 -5.45
N PRO A 253 0.48 14.73 -6.78
CA PRO A 253 1.23 15.63 -7.67
C PRO A 253 0.86 17.12 -7.54
N TYR A 254 0.71 17.64 -6.32
CA TYR A 254 0.31 19.02 -6.06
C TYR A 254 0.63 19.46 -4.62
N MET A 255 0.85 20.78 -4.45
CA MET A 255 0.96 21.56 -3.20
C MET A 255 2.08 21.27 -2.19
N ASP A 256 2.58 20.04 -2.05
CA ASP A 256 3.55 19.73 -0.99
C ASP A 256 4.87 19.11 -1.50
N TYR A 257 5.05 19.01 -2.81
CA TYR A 257 6.40 18.85 -3.36
C TYR A 257 7.12 20.19 -3.29
N THR A 258 8.20 20.20 -2.54
CA THR A 258 9.04 21.38 -2.36
C THR A 258 10.48 20.95 -2.60
N ALA A 259 11.32 21.85 -3.10
CA ALA A 259 12.75 21.63 -3.27
C ALA A 259 13.42 20.93 -2.06
N PRO A 260 13.09 21.24 -0.78
CA PRO A 260 13.57 20.48 0.37
C PRO A 260 13.30 18.97 0.35
N LEU A 261 12.16 18.52 -0.18
CA LEU A 261 11.86 17.09 -0.28
C LEU A 261 12.75 16.42 -1.31
N PHE A 262 12.90 17.00 -2.50
CA PHE A 262 13.80 16.44 -3.53
C PHE A 262 15.26 16.46 -3.08
N LYS A 263 15.68 17.54 -2.42
CA LYS A 263 17.00 17.61 -1.79
C LYS A 263 17.21 16.52 -0.74
N ALA A 264 16.22 16.25 0.11
CA ALA A 264 16.31 15.15 1.08
C ALA A 264 16.40 13.77 0.39
N VAL A 265 15.73 13.56 -0.75
CA VAL A 265 15.86 12.33 -1.54
C VAL A 265 17.24 12.24 -2.20
N ALA A 266 17.83 13.37 -2.60
CA ALA A 266 19.16 13.42 -3.22
C ALA A 266 20.31 13.23 -2.22
N ASP A 267 20.24 13.92 -1.08
CA ASP A 267 21.37 14.09 -0.16
C ASP A 267 21.43 13.00 0.93
N ILE A 268 20.34 12.26 1.16
CA ILE A 268 20.26 11.26 2.23
C ILE A 268 20.36 9.86 1.62
N ASP A 269 21.53 9.22 1.76
CA ASP A 269 21.82 7.88 1.19
C ASP A 269 20.81 6.79 1.55
N LYS A 270 20.20 6.88 2.74
CA LYS A 270 19.18 5.93 3.19
C LYS A 270 17.82 6.12 2.51
N VAL A 271 17.55 7.29 1.93
CA VAL A 271 16.28 7.56 1.25
C VAL A 271 16.32 6.98 -0.16
N CYS A 272 15.40 6.08 -0.45
CA CYS A 272 15.31 5.43 -1.74
C CYS A 272 14.95 6.47 -2.84
N PRO A 273 15.68 6.50 -3.99
CA PRO A 273 15.41 7.40 -5.11
C PRO A 273 14.21 6.90 -5.94
N TYR A 274 13.05 6.79 -5.29
CA TYR A 274 11.83 6.23 -5.86
C TYR A 274 10.61 7.05 -5.46
N LEU A 275 9.79 7.44 -6.45
CA LEU A 275 8.53 8.15 -6.26
C LEU A 275 7.37 7.34 -6.83
N HIS A 276 6.46 6.92 -5.96
CA HIS A 276 5.12 6.55 -6.39
C HIS A 276 4.24 7.80 -6.50
N LEU A 277 4.00 8.27 -7.73
CA LEU A 277 3.35 9.54 -8.03
C LEU A 277 2.24 9.40 -9.09
N PRO A 278 1.01 9.05 -8.67
CA PRO A 278 -0.10 8.80 -9.60
C PRO A 278 -0.56 10.01 -10.41
N ALA A 279 -0.38 9.97 -11.73
CA ALA A 279 -0.87 11.00 -12.67
C ALA A 279 -2.37 10.90 -12.93
N GLN A 280 -2.94 9.69 -12.91
CA GLN A 280 -4.33 9.34 -13.21
C GLN A 280 -4.74 9.47 -14.68
N SER A 281 -4.35 10.55 -15.36
CA SER A 281 -4.57 10.77 -16.79
C SER A 281 -3.55 11.80 -17.32
N GLY A 282 -3.29 11.79 -18.63
CA GLY A 282 -2.55 12.87 -19.31
C GLY A 282 -3.44 13.94 -19.94
N SER A 283 -4.77 13.79 -19.91
CA SER A 283 -5.69 14.80 -20.45
C SER A 283 -6.09 15.82 -19.39
N GLU A 284 -5.91 17.10 -19.70
CA GLU A 284 -6.37 18.23 -18.88
C GLU A 284 -7.86 18.16 -18.56
N ARG A 285 -8.66 17.81 -19.57
CA ARG A 285 -10.12 17.74 -19.45
C ARG A 285 -10.53 16.63 -18.49
N ILE A 286 -9.87 15.47 -18.57
CA ILE A 286 -10.12 14.33 -17.68
C ILE A 286 -9.59 14.61 -16.28
N LEU A 287 -8.39 15.19 -16.12
CA LEU A 287 -7.86 15.61 -14.82
C LEU A 287 -8.81 16.58 -14.11
N LYS A 288 -9.37 17.55 -14.84
CA LYS A 288 -10.39 18.48 -14.30
C LYS A 288 -11.67 17.75 -13.89
N ALA A 289 -12.17 16.81 -14.70
CA ALA A 289 -13.35 16.00 -14.37
C ALA A 289 -13.10 15.06 -13.17
N MET A 290 -11.86 14.60 -13.01
CA MET A 290 -11.36 13.86 -11.86
C MET A 290 -11.21 14.73 -10.59
N ASN A 291 -11.42 16.04 -10.68
CA ASN A 291 -11.16 17.03 -9.63
C ASN A 291 -9.70 16.98 -9.15
N ARG A 292 -8.76 16.74 -10.06
CA ARG A 292 -7.32 16.92 -9.81
C ARG A 292 -7.01 18.40 -9.76
N LYS A 293 -6.03 18.77 -8.95
CA LYS A 293 -5.68 20.18 -8.67
C LYS A 293 -4.46 20.67 -9.45
N TYR A 294 -4.04 19.88 -10.44
CA TYR A 294 -2.87 20.11 -11.27
C TYR A 294 -3.20 19.73 -12.72
N SER A 295 -2.45 20.30 -13.64
CA SER A 295 -2.44 19.97 -15.08
C SER A 295 -1.40 18.89 -15.41
N ALA A 296 -1.52 18.23 -16.56
CA ALA A 296 -0.49 17.32 -17.06
C ALA A 296 0.86 18.06 -17.24
N GLU A 297 0.80 19.32 -17.64
CA GLU A 297 1.96 20.20 -17.74
C GLU A 297 2.58 20.51 -16.36
N ASP A 298 1.79 20.79 -15.32
CA ASP A 298 2.30 20.90 -13.93
C ASP A 298 3.00 19.61 -13.49
N TYR A 299 2.41 18.46 -13.85
CA TYR A 299 2.97 17.15 -13.53
C TYR A 299 4.33 16.94 -14.22
N ILE A 300 4.45 17.29 -15.51
CA ILE A 300 5.72 17.19 -16.25
C ILE A 300 6.79 18.04 -15.59
N ARG A 301 6.49 19.32 -15.29
CA ARG A 301 7.44 20.21 -14.60
C ARG A 301 7.91 19.64 -13.26
N LEU A 302 6.99 19.07 -12.49
CA LEU A 302 7.31 18.44 -11.21
C LEU A 302 8.29 17.27 -11.36
N ILE A 303 8.13 16.44 -12.39
CA ILE A 303 9.04 15.33 -12.66
C ILE A 303 10.39 15.83 -13.16
N ASP A 304 10.40 16.85 -14.03
CA ASP A 304 11.64 17.44 -14.52
C ASP A 304 12.44 18.06 -13.35
N GLU A 305 11.79 18.82 -12.46
CA GLU A 305 12.42 19.32 -11.23
C GLU A 305 12.97 18.17 -10.36
N ALA A 306 12.21 17.10 -10.16
CA ALA A 306 12.69 15.94 -9.41
C ALA A 306 13.96 15.32 -10.02
N ARG A 307 14.06 15.30 -11.35
CA ARG A 307 15.23 14.80 -12.10
C ARG A 307 16.41 15.76 -12.09
N GLU A 308 16.19 17.06 -11.92
CA GLU A 308 17.30 18.01 -11.70
C GLU A 308 18.03 17.72 -10.39
N TYR A 309 17.30 17.36 -9.33
CA TYR A 309 17.89 16.98 -8.03
C TYR A 309 18.40 15.53 -8.02
N VAL A 310 17.65 14.61 -8.63
CA VAL A 310 17.93 13.16 -8.61
C VAL A 310 17.81 12.62 -10.04
N PRO A 311 18.88 12.69 -10.85
CA PRO A 311 18.83 12.36 -12.28
C PRO A 311 18.25 10.97 -12.59
N ASP A 312 18.58 9.97 -11.77
CA ASP A 312 18.13 8.57 -11.93
C ASP A 312 16.90 8.22 -11.09
N ILE A 313 16.09 9.20 -10.68
CA ILE A 313 14.91 8.94 -9.85
C ILE A 313 13.92 8.01 -10.56
N ALA A 314 13.60 6.89 -9.90
CA ALA A 314 12.62 5.96 -10.40
C ALA A 314 11.20 6.48 -10.10
N VAL A 315 10.33 6.52 -11.11
CA VAL A 315 8.96 7.02 -10.95
C VAL A 315 7.96 5.94 -11.34
N ALA A 316 7.00 5.67 -10.46
CA ALA A 316 5.83 4.84 -10.76
C ALA A 316 4.55 5.68 -10.78
N GLY A 317 3.64 5.39 -11.71
CA GLY A 317 2.38 6.10 -11.86
C GLY A 317 1.16 5.18 -11.84
N ASP A 318 0.01 5.68 -11.38
CA ASP A 318 -1.29 5.02 -11.58
C ASP A 318 -2.11 5.81 -12.62
N PHE A 319 -2.82 5.08 -13.48
CA PHE A 319 -3.68 5.62 -14.52
C PHE A 319 -5.07 4.98 -14.46
N ILE A 320 -6.09 5.77 -14.74
CA ILE A 320 -7.47 5.30 -14.91
C ILE A 320 -7.87 5.52 -16.37
N VAL A 321 -8.10 4.44 -17.11
CA VAL A 321 -8.56 4.49 -18.50
C VAL A 321 -10.07 4.30 -18.58
N GLY A 322 -10.68 4.97 -19.55
CA GLY A 322 -12.11 4.94 -19.77
C GLY A 322 -12.91 5.65 -18.69
N PHE A 323 -12.36 6.74 -18.14
CA PHE A 323 -13.12 7.60 -17.23
C PHE A 323 -14.39 8.15 -17.94
N PRO A 324 -15.49 8.42 -17.22
CA PRO A 324 -16.70 8.96 -17.84
C PRO A 324 -16.43 10.18 -18.72
N GLY A 325 -16.82 10.08 -19.99
CA GLY A 325 -16.61 11.09 -21.02
C GLY A 325 -15.24 11.05 -21.70
N GLU A 326 -14.33 10.10 -21.43
CA GLU A 326 -13.00 10.01 -22.05
C GLU A 326 -13.05 9.67 -23.55
N THR A 327 -12.54 10.58 -24.38
CA THR A 327 -12.45 10.40 -25.84
C THR A 327 -11.11 9.78 -26.23
N ASP A 328 -10.95 9.47 -27.52
CA ASP A 328 -9.69 8.95 -28.04
C ASP A 328 -8.56 9.98 -28.01
N GLU A 329 -8.88 11.28 -28.11
CA GLU A 329 -7.89 12.35 -27.97
C GLU A 329 -7.33 12.41 -26.54
N ASP A 330 -8.20 12.31 -25.53
CA ASP A 330 -7.76 12.30 -24.12
C ASP A 330 -6.90 11.08 -23.78
N PHE A 331 -7.22 9.93 -24.39
CA PHE A 331 -6.42 8.73 -24.22
C PHE A 331 -5.04 8.89 -24.89
N ARG A 332 -4.98 9.48 -26.09
CA ARG A 332 -3.69 9.79 -26.74
C ARG A 332 -2.84 10.75 -25.92
N ASP A 333 -3.43 11.75 -25.27
CA ASP A 333 -2.67 12.64 -24.37
C ASP A 333 -2.13 11.88 -23.15
N THR A 334 -2.84 10.87 -22.68
CA THR A 334 -2.33 9.95 -21.66
C THR A 334 -1.16 9.11 -22.16
N GLU A 335 -1.22 8.60 -23.40
CA GLU A 335 -0.09 7.89 -24.03
C GLU A 335 1.14 8.81 -24.15
N LYS A 336 0.97 10.04 -24.64
CA LYS A 336 2.06 11.04 -24.73
C LYS A 336 2.70 11.34 -23.37
N LEU A 337 1.89 11.44 -22.31
CA LEU A 337 2.43 11.66 -20.96
C LEU A 337 3.30 10.47 -20.52
N VAL A 338 2.83 9.24 -20.75
CA VAL A 338 3.61 8.03 -20.42
C VAL A 338 4.93 7.99 -21.21
N GLU A 339 4.92 8.34 -22.50
CA GLU A 339 6.12 8.45 -23.33
C GLU A 339 7.08 9.53 -22.84
N ARG A 340 6.57 10.72 -22.47
CA ARG A 340 7.39 11.85 -22.00
C ARG A 340 8.02 11.59 -20.63
N ILE A 341 7.26 10.98 -19.72
CA ILE A 341 7.74 10.74 -18.37
C ILE A 341 8.64 9.51 -18.32
N ARG A 342 8.42 8.49 -19.16
CA ARG A 342 9.18 7.23 -19.12
C ARG A 342 9.20 6.62 -17.71
N TYR A 343 8.04 6.24 -17.23
CA TYR A 343 7.90 5.63 -15.91
C TYR A 343 8.73 4.35 -15.82
N LYS A 344 9.24 4.04 -14.62
CA LYS A 344 9.78 2.71 -14.31
C LYS A 344 8.71 1.64 -14.54
N ASN A 345 7.50 1.90 -14.02
CA ASN A 345 6.33 1.07 -14.20
C ASN A 345 5.06 1.89 -13.98
N ILE A 346 3.95 1.45 -14.56
CA ILE A 346 2.63 2.02 -14.30
C ILE A 346 1.65 0.97 -13.82
N PHE A 347 0.62 1.42 -13.12
CA PHE A 347 -0.57 0.64 -12.85
C PHE A 347 -1.75 1.26 -13.60
N ALA A 348 -2.16 0.62 -14.70
CA ALA A 348 -3.33 1.05 -15.45
C ALA A 348 -4.58 0.29 -14.98
N PHE A 349 -5.60 1.02 -14.55
CA PHE A 349 -6.88 0.49 -14.10
C PHE A 349 -7.99 0.95 -15.04
N LYS A 350 -8.96 0.07 -15.33
CA LYS A 350 -10.21 0.49 -15.98
C LYS A 350 -11.07 1.25 -14.98
N TYR A 351 -11.71 2.34 -15.41
CA TYR A 351 -12.71 3.00 -14.58
C TYR A 351 -13.83 2.03 -14.21
N SER A 352 -14.12 1.95 -12.91
CA SER A 352 -15.22 1.18 -12.33
C SER A 352 -15.93 2.11 -11.34
N PRO A 353 -17.24 2.35 -11.50
CA PRO A 353 -17.97 3.25 -10.62
C PRO A 353 -17.93 2.76 -9.18
N ARG A 354 -17.77 3.71 -8.25
CA ARG A 354 -17.70 3.42 -6.82
C ARG A 354 -18.88 4.06 -6.13
N PRO A 355 -19.77 3.26 -5.49
CA PRO A 355 -20.95 3.79 -4.84
C PRO A 355 -20.59 4.87 -3.83
N GLY A 356 -21.24 6.03 -3.96
CA GLY A 356 -21.05 7.15 -3.05
C GLY A 356 -20.05 8.22 -3.51
N THR A 357 -19.31 7.96 -4.60
CA THR A 357 -18.36 8.92 -5.18
C THR A 357 -19.06 10.02 -5.98
N SER A 358 -18.36 11.14 -6.22
CA SER A 358 -18.94 12.26 -6.98
C SER A 358 -19.14 11.89 -8.45
N THR A 359 -18.19 11.18 -9.04
CA THR A 359 -18.28 10.69 -10.42
C THR A 359 -19.50 9.80 -10.60
N GLU A 360 -19.69 8.79 -9.74
CA GLU A 360 -20.81 7.85 -9.82
C GLU A 360 -22.18 8.55 -9.73
N LYS A 361 -22.28 9.65 -8.99
CA LYS A 361 -23.53 10.39 -8.81
C LYS A 361 -23.84 11.40 -9.92
N ARG A 362 -22.82 11.89 -10.63
CA ARG A 362 -22.94 13.07 -11.50
C ARG A 362 -22.67 12.80 -12.97
N LEU A 363 -21.89 11.77 -13.27
CA LEU A 363 -21.45 11.45 -14.62
C LEU A 363 -21.98 10.07 -15.00
N GLU A 364 -22.57 9.99 -16.19
CA GLU A 364 -22.92 8.71 -16.80
C GLU A 364 -21.65 8.01 -17.29
N ASP A 365 -21.49 6.73 -16.93
CA ASP A 365 -20.40 5.90 -17.43
C ASP A 365 -20.65 5.49 -18.89
N ASN A 366 -20.35 6.41 -19.79
CA ASN A 366 -20.65 6.31 -21.22
C ASN A 366 -19.52 5.70 -22.07
N VAL A 367 -18.42 5.26 -21.46
CA VAL A 367 -17.33 4.58 -22.17
C VAL A 367 -17.57 3.06 -22.15
N PRO A 368 -17.72 2.37 -23.30
CA PRO A 368 -17.97 0.92 -23.31
C PRO A 368 -16.82 0.11 -22.69
N ASP A 369 -17.11 -0.97 -21.95
CA ASP A 369 -16.07 -1.82 -21.32
C ASP A 369 -15.04 -2.36 -22.32
N LYS A 370 -15.48 -2.65 -23.56
CA LYS A 370 -14.59 -3.05 -24.65
C LYS A 370 -13.51 -1.98 -24.91
N VAL A 371 -13.90 -0.71 -24.99
CA VAL A 371 -12.96 0.42 -25.17
C VAL A 371 -12.05 0.57 -23.96
N LYS A 372 -12.59 0.47 -22.73
CA LYS A 372 -11.77 0.50 -21.49
C LYS A 372 -10.70 -0.59 -21.50
N ARG A 373 -11.06 -1.80 -21.93
CA ARG A 373 -10.15 -2.96 -22.03
C ARG A 373 -9.09 -2.74 -23.10
N GLU A 374 -9.46 -2.26 -24.27
CA GLU A 374 -8.53 -1.96 -25.35
C GLU A 374 -7.52 -0.89 -24.93
N ARG A 375 -7.98 0.22 -24.35
CA ARG A 375 -7.12 1.29 -23.81
C ARG A 375 -6.18 0.78 -22.72
N ASN A 376 -6.68 -0.07 -21.81
CA ASN A 376 -5.87 -0.65 -20.76
C ASN A 376 -4.72 -1.51 -21.32
N ILE A 377 -5.03 -2.39 -22.28
CA ILE A 377 -4.03 -3.24 -22.94
C ILE A 377 -3.00 -2.39 -23.70
N LYS A 378 -3.47 -1.38 -24.46
CA LYS A 378 -2.58 -0.48 -25.21
C LYS A 378 -1.61 0.28 -24.30
N LEU A 379 -2.11 0.89 -23.23
CA LEU A 379 -1.27 1.65 -22.31
C LEU A 379 -0.25 0.77 -21.58
N LEU A 380 -0.63 -0.46 -21.20
CA LEU A 380 0.30 -1.42 -20.61
C LEU A 380 1.36 -1.90 -21.61
N ALA A 381 1.00 -2.14 -22.86
CA ALA A 381 1.95 -2.52 -23.92
C ALA A 381 2.95 -1.38 -24.23
N LEU A 382 2.47 -0.13 -24.26
CA LEU A 382 3.34 1.04 -24.37
C LEU A 382 4.34 1.11 -23.22
N GLN A 383 3.87 0.96 -21.98
CA GLN A 383 4.75 0.93 -20.81
C GLN A 383 5.75 -0.23 -20.88
N GLU A 384 5.32 -1.43 -21.30
CA GLU A 384 6.19 -2.60 -21.42
C GLU A 384 7.33 -2.35 -22.40
N SER A 385 7.04 -1.67 -23.53
CA SER A 385 8.06 -1.26 -24.50
C SER A 385 9.06 -0.28 -23.88
N ILE A 386 8.57 0.77 -23.20
CA ILE A 386 9.40 1.78 -22.53
C ILE A 386 10.30 1.13 -21.48
N SER A 387 9.74 0.32 -20.57
CA SER A 387 10.52 -0.36 -19.53
C SER A 387 11.53 -1.35 -20.12
N SER A 388 11.20 -2.04 -21.22
CA SER A 388 12.13 -2.96 -21.88
C SER A 388 13.30 -2.22 -22.52
N GLU A 389 13.09 -1.02 -23.04
CA GLU A 389 14.15 -0.15 -23.55
C GLU A 389 15.01 0.39 -22.40
N ASP A 390 14.38 0.99 -21.39
CA ASP A 390 15.07 1.67 -20.30
C ASP A 390 15.85 0.70 -19.41
N ASN A 391 15.31 -0.49 -19.14
CA ASN A 391 15.97 -1.45 -18.25
C ASN A 391 17.25 -2.03 -18.86
N LYS A 392 17.44 -2.01 -20.20
CA LYS A 392 18.68 -2.51 -20.82
C LYS A 392 19.94 -1.84 -20.30
N LYS A 393 19.84 -0.57 -19.88
CA LYS A 393 20.96 0.17 -19.29
C LYS A 393 21.46 -0.43 -17.98
N PHE A 394 20.68 -1.32 -17.36
CA PHE A 394 21.07 -2.01 -16.13
C PHE A 394 21.85 -3.31 -16.39
N GLU A 395 21.93 -3.80 -17.64
CA GLU A 395 22.74 -4.98 -17.95
C GLU A 395 24.22 -4.68 -17.77
N GLY A 396 24.92 -5.51 -16.98
CA GLY A 396 26.31 -5.31 -16.57
C GLY A 396 26.48 -4.51 -15.27
N GLU A 397 25.43 -3.84 -14.80
CA GLU A 397 25.48 -3.04 -13.56
C GLU A 397 25.34 -3.92 -12.31
N VAL A 398 25.87 -3.44 -11.19
CA VAL A 398 25.73 -4.09 -9.89
C VAL A 398 24.75 -3.30 -9.03
N PHE A 399 23.70 -3.97 -8.57
CA PHE A 399 22.73 -3.37 -7.66
C PHE A 399 22.83 -3.99 -6.28
N ARG A 400 22.77 -3.12 -5.28
CA ARG A 400 22.41 -3.51 -3.92
C ARG A 400 20.91 -3.84 -3.90
N VAL A 401 20.58 -5.02 -3.41
CA VAL A 401 19.22 -5.60 -3.41
C VAL A 401 18.81 -5.97 -1.99
N PHE A 402 17.64 -5.49 -1.55
CA PHE A 402 17.00 -6.02 -0.35
C PHE A 402 16.25 -7.30 -0.70
N VAL A 403 16.68 -8.43 -0.14
CA VAL A 403 16.17 -9.76 -0.49
C VAL A 403 14.89 -10.04 0.29
N GLU A 404 13.78 -10.22 -0.43
CA GLU A 404 12.45 -10.39 0.16
C GLU A 404 12.12 -11.84 0.52
N GLY A 405 12.81 -12.80 -0.11
CA GLY A 405 12.69 -14.23 0.17
C GLY A 405 12.75 -15.09 -1.09
N LYS A 406 12.18 -16.29 -1.02
CA LYS A 406 12.04 -17.19 -2.18
C LYS A 406 11.10 -16.60 -3.22
N SER A 407 11.47 -16.73 -4.49
CA SER A 407 10.56 -16.40 -5.59
C SER A 407 9.42 -17.43 -5.67
N SER A 408 8.18 -16.95 -5.84
CA SER A 408 7.01 -17.81 -6.05
C SER A 408 6.87 -18.31 -7.49
N LYS A 409 7.62 -17.71 -8.43
CA LYS A 409 7.65 -18.07 -9.84
C LYS A 409 9.07 -18.48 -10.20
N GLY A 410 9.28 -19.71 -10.67
CA GLY A 410 10.61 -20.14 -11.12
C GLY A 410 10.95 -19.54 -12.48
N HIS A 411 11.61 -18.37 -12.49
CA HIS A 411 11.99 -17.68 -13.73
C HIS A 411 13.33 -18.17 -14.32
N LEU A 412 14.25 -18.57 -13.45
CA LEU A 412 15.60 -19.03 -13.81
C LEU A 412 15.75 -20.54 -13.61
N ASN A 413 14.72 -21.21 -13.08
CA ASN A 413 14.77 -22.62 -12.71
C ASN A 413 14.31 -23.48 -13.90
N SER A 414 15.01 -23.35 -15.01
CA SER A 414 15.06 -24.36 -16.07
C SER A 414 16.22 -25.30 -15.77
N ALA A 415 15.95 -26.60 -15.87
CA ALA A 415 16.78 -27.70 -15.41
C ALA A 415 18.24 -27.61 -15.90
N GLU A 416 19.15 -27.20 -15.02
CA GLU A 416 20.57 -27.59 -14.97
C GLU A 416 21.23 -26.89 -13.76
N ASN A 417 21.62 -27.70 -12.75
CA ASN A 417 22.49 -27.32 -11.63
C ASN A 417 22.14 -26.07 -10.80
N GLN A 418 21.23 -26.19 -9.84
CA GLN A 418 21.10 -25.17 -8.79
C GLN A 418 21.20 -25.75 -7.38
N ILE A 419 22.36 -25.49 -6.76
CA ILE A 419 22.64 -25.73 -5.34
C ILE A 419 21.76 -24.83 -4.45
N HIS A 420 21.27 -23.71 -4.98
CA HIS A 420 20.52 -22.70 -4.24
C HIS A 420 19.16 -22.38 -4.86
N PRO A 421 18.13 -22.04 -4.05
CA PRO A 421 16.84 -21.63 -4.56
C PRO A 421 16.91 -20.27 -5.26
N GLN A 422 15.91 -20.01 -6.10
CA GLN A 422 15.69 -18.67 -6.65
C GLN A 422 15.10 -17.75 -5.57
N LEU A 423 15.75 -16.61 -5.39
CA LEU A 423 15.33 -15.52 -4.52
C LEU A 423 14.78 -14.35 -5.33
N ILE A 424 13.94 -13.55 -4.67
CA ILE A 424 13.43 -12.28 -5.17
C ILE A 424 13.78 -11.17 -4.19
N GLY A 425 14.12 -10.00 -4.72
CA GLY A 425 14.39 -8.80 -3.95
C GLY A 425 14.08 -7.55 -4.73
N ARG A 426 14.34 -6.39 -4.11
CA ARG A 426 14.17 -5.09 -4.75
C ARG A 426 15.39 -4.19 -4.59
N THR A 427 15.69 -3.38 -5.60
CA THR A 427 16.68 -2.29 -5.50
C THR A 427 16.09 -1.08 -4.76
N ALA A 428 16.92 -0.07 -4.49
CA ALA A 428 16.46 1.21 -3.93
C ALA A 428 15.46 1.93 -4.86
N GLY A 429 15.57 1.74 -6.17
CA GLY A 429 14.59 2.24 -7.16
C GLY A 429 13.32 1.38 -7.27
N ASP A 430 13.10 0.43 -6.35
CA ASP A 430 11.97 -0.51 -6.33
C ASP A 430 11.95 -1.49 -7.54
N TYR A 431 13.06 -1.66 -8.26
CA TYR A 431 13.14 -2.63 -9.36
C TYR A 431 13.18 -4.05 -8.81
N ILE A 432 12.40 -4.96 -9.39
CA ILE A 432 12.39 -6.37 -8.99
C ILE A 432 13.63 -7.04 -9.53
N VAL A 433 14.39 -7.68 -8.64
CA VAL A 433 15.58 -8.46 -8.99
C VAL A 433 15.37 -9.91 -8.60
N VAL A 434 15.72 -10.83 -9.50
CA VAL A 434 15.62 -12.27 -9.30
C VAL A 434 16.98 -12.90 -9.57
N PHE A 435 17.45 -13.72 -8.64
CA PHE A 435 18.76 -14.35 -8.69
C PHE A 435 18.77 -15.63 -7.83
N ASN A 436 19.73 -16.52 -8.02
CA ASN A 436 19.88 -17.72 -7.18
C ASN A 436 20.81 -17.43 -6.00
N GLY A 437 20.44 -17.90 -4.80
CA GLY A 437 21.27 -17.71 -3.61
C GLY A 437 20.73 -18.40 -2.36
N PRO A 438 21.52 -18.45 -1.27
CA PRO A 438 21.10 -19.09 -0.03
C PRO A 438 19.84 -18.44 0.56
N GLU A 439 18.88 -19.25 1.02
CA GLU A 439 17.62 -18.76 1.62
C GLU A 439 17.83 -17.85 2.84
N GLU A 440 18.98 -17.99 3.50
CA GLU A 440 19.43 -17.18 4.64
C GLU A 440 19.65 -15.70 4.30
N LEU A 441 19.67 -15.35 3.01
CA LEU A 441 19.71 -13.96 2.55
C LEU A 441 18.36 -13.26 2.72
N ALA A 442 17.25 -13.98 2.92
CA ALA A 442 15.93 -13.36 3.12
C ALA A 442 15.94 -12.37 4.31
N GLY A 443 15.58 -11.12 4.04
CA GLY A 443 15.62 -10.00 4.98
C GLY A 443 16.99 -9.33 5.13
N LYS A 444 17.93 -9.60 4.23
CA LYS A 444 19.28 -8.98 4.18
C LYS A 444 19.51 -8.29 2.84
N PHE A 445 20.59 -7.53 2.79
CA PHE A 445 21.10 -6.96 1.55
C PHE A 445 22.09 -7.89 0.86
N ALA A 446 22.01 -7.95 -0.46
CA ALA A 446 22.93 -8.66 -1.32
C ALA A 446 23.31 -7.77 -2.50
N ASP A 447 24.55 -7.88 -2.98
CA ASP A 447 24.99 -7.21 -4.20
C ASP A 447 24.81 -8.21 -5.36
N VAL A 448 24.08 -7.79 -6.39
CA VAL A 448 23.68 -8.64 -7.50
C VAL A 448 24.13 -7.97 -8.79
N SER A 449 24.95 -8.66 -9.58
CA SER A 449 25.31 -8.23 -10.93
C SER A 449 24.19 -8.61 -11.89
N ILE A 450 23.64 -7.63 -12.60
CA ILE A 450 22.52 -7.84 -13.51
C ILE A 450 23.06 -8.31 -14.86
N GLU A 451 22.58 -9.47 -15.31
CA GLU A 451 23.03 -10.11 -16.55
C GLU A 451 22.01 -9.94 -17.67
N LYS A 452 20.73 -9.85 -17.32
CA LYS A 452 19.64 -9.78 -18.27
C LYS A 452 18.48 -8.99 -17.69
N THR A 453 17.77 -8.30 -18.56
CA THR A 453 16.59 -7.54 -18.18
C THR A 453 15.33 -7.94 -18.95
N SER A 454 14.20 -7.57 -18.38
CA SER A 454 12.88 -7.58 -19.01
C SER A 454 12.15 -6.30 -18.60
N ALA A 455 10.96 -6.05 -19.14
CA ALA A 455 10.16 -4.89 -18.75
C ALA A 455 9.91 -4.77 -17.24
N LEU A 456 9.74 -5.90 -16.53
CA LEU A 456 9.30 -5.91 -15.13
C LEU A 456 10.33 -6.47 -14.15
N THR A 457 11.37 -7.14 -14.64
CA THR A 457 12.27 -7.92 -13.79
C THR A 457 13.70 -7.87 -14.32
N LEU A 458 14.63 -7.61 -13.42
CA LEU A 458 16.06 -7.73 -13.63
C LEU A 458 16.50 -9.12 -13.16
N PHE A 459 17.37 -9.76 -13.92
CA PHE A 459 17.91 -11.09 -13.65
C PHE A 459 19.41 -10.96 -13.47
N GLY A 460 19.94 -11.60 -12.44
CA GLY A 460 21.36 -11.47 -12.15
C GLY A 460 21.91 -12.60 -11.30
N THR A 461 23.19 -12.45 -10.98
CA THR A 461 23.96 -13.40 -10.18
C THR A 461 24.45 -12.72 -8.91
N LEU A 462 24.35 -13.45 -7.79
CA LEU A 462 24.85 -13.01 -6.49
C LEU A 462 26.37 -12.82 -6.55
N LEU A 463 26.86 -11.64 -6.15
CA LEU A 463 28.28 -11.44 -5.95
C LEU A 463 28.68 -11.94 -4.55
N GLU A 464 29.68 -12.82 -4.49
CA GLU A 464 30.29 -13.20 -3.22
C GLU A 464 31.00 -11.98 -2.63
N ARG A 465 30.67 -11.62 -1.39
CA ARG A 465 31.45 -10.62 -0.66
C ARG A 465 32.87 -11.16 -0.48
N ARG A 466 33.84 -10.57 -1.17
CA ARG A 466 35.25 -10.72 -0.78
C ARG A 466 35.36 -10.22 0.66
N SER A 467 35.78 -11.14 1.54
CA SER A 467 35.81 -10.98 2.99
C SER A 467 36.69 -9.81 3.45
#